data_AF-A0A924DCV6-F1
#
_entry.id   AF-A0A924DCV6-F1
#
_cell.length_a   1.000
_cell.length_b   1.000
_cell.length_c   1.000
_cell.angle_alpha   90.00
_cell.angle_beta   90.00
_cell.angle_gamma   90.00
#
_symmetry.space_group_name_H-M   'P 1'
#
loop_
_entity.id
_entity.type
_entity.pdbx_description
1 polymer ?
#
loop_
_entity_poly.entity_id
_entity_poly.type
_entity_poly.pdbx_seq_one_letter_code
_entity_poly.pdbx_strand_id
1 'polypeptide(L)'
;MKKLLNYWGGILTLLFCGVFAHAQSPSTVLVVANANNRASIKLALYYLNARHIPTQNLCLINWQAADNADTCTLSAFTQSIAEPIYAQIRNLPQIDYIVLCRNLPSKIQDATCSVDSALASHGIKKRSNPYYLGSPGFRSKNYGMQLVTRLDGWSWEDARALVDHAQQARRGNFFFLDRDPTKDQRMGYAGYNIGMQSAANLLFFYGFPAVVEKTMSFVAPTQPLDGYYSWGSNDSHFVATRFGALRFSPGALAETLVSTSAMFLRQPGPTNAQSQIAQLIHNGVTG
;
A
#
# COMPACT_ATOMS: atom_id res chain seq x y z
N MET A 1 -52.58 47.99 -1.13
CA MET A 1 -52.43 46.70 -0.41
C MET A 1 -51.43 45.83 -1.16
N LYS A 2 -50.34 45.46 -0.47
CA LYS A 2 -49.56 44.22 -0.58
C LYS A 2 -48.79 43.89 -1.89
N LYS A 3 -47.45 44.02 -1.75
CA LYS A 3 -46.38 43.05 -2.11
C LYS A 3 -46.35 42.58 -3.58
N LEU A 4 -45.26 42.79 -4.33
CA LEU A 4 -44.05 41.95 -4.22
C LEU A 4 -42.83 42.65 -4.82
N LEU A 5 -41.81 42.81 -3.97
CA LEU A 5 -40.43 43.16 -4.30
C LEU A 5 -39.69 41.93 -4.89
N ASN A 6 -38.73 42.23 -5.77
CA ASN A 6 -37.42 41.59 -5.93
C ASN A 6 -37.34 40.07 -6.17
N TYR A 7 -37.06 39.65 -7.41
CA TYR A 7 -36.20 38.48 -7.68
C TYR A 7 -35.59 38.56 -9.09
N TRP A 8 -34.58 39.43 -9.27
CA TRP A 8 -33.63 39.33 -10.38
C TRP A 8 -32.25 39.64 -9.84
N GLY A 9 -31.58 38.60 -9.34
CA GLY A 9 -30.23 38.69 -8.80
C GLY A 9 -29.76 37.31 -8.36
N GLY A 10 -28.94 36.68 -9.20
CA GLY A 10 -28.33 35.41 -8.84
C GLY A 10 -27.89 34.55 -10.02
N ILE A 11 -27.02 35.08 -10.90
CA ILE A 11 -26.07 34.21 -11.61
C ILE A 11 -25.11 33.72 -10.51
N LEU A 12 -25.41 32.57 -9.90
CA LEU A 12 -24.50 31.91 -8.99
C LEU A 12 -23.54 31.08 -9.83
N THR A 13 -22.35 31.64 -10.04
CA THR A 13 -21.19 30.95 -10.59
C THR A 13 -20.91 29.71 -9.74
N LEU A 14 -21.24 28.53 -10.27
CA LEU A 14 -20.75 27.25 -9.77
C LEU A 14 -19.24 27.19 -10.07
N LEU A 15 -18.45 27.83 -9.20
CA LEU A 15 -17.02 27.58 -9.09
C LEU A 15 -16.88 26.12 -8.64
N PHE A 16 -16.60 25.25 -9.61
CA PHE A 16 -16.00 23.94 -9.39
C PHE A 16 -14.71 24.16 -8.59
N CYS A 17 -14.79 24.10 -7.26
CA CYS A 17 -13.63 23.79 -6.43
C CYS A 17 -13.27 22.33 -6.72
N GLY A 18 -12.62 22.08 -7.84
CA GLY A 18 -11.82 20.88 -8.00
C GLY A 18 -10.80 20.92 -6.88
N VAL A 19 -10.96 20.05 -5.88
CA VAL A 19 -9.90 19.80 -4.92
C VAL A 19 -8.78 19.16 -5.71
N PHE A 20 -7.83 19.97 -6.19
CA PHE A 20 -6.59 19.45 -6.74
C PHE A 20 -5.87 18.76 -5.58
N ALA A 21 -5.96 17.43 -5.56
CA ALA A 21 -5.10 16.62 -4.72
C ALA A 21 -3.67 16.78 -5.28
N HIS A 22 -2.94 17.76 -4.79
CA HIS A 22 -1.53 17.89 -5.11
C HIS A 22 -0.80 16.71 -4.49
N ALA A 23 -0.04 16.00 -5.32
CA ALA A 23 0.92 15.02 -4.83
C ALA A 23 1.86 15.69 -3.82
N GLN A 24 2.27 14.95 -2.81
CA GLN A 24 3.23 15.43 -1.82
C GLN A 24 4.57 15.73 -2.49
N SER A 25 5.31 16.71 -1.95
CA SER A 25 6.59 17.11 -2.53
C SER A 25 7.60 15.96 -2.52
N PRO A 26 8.32 15.68 -3.62
CA PRO A 26 9.38 14.67 -3.65
C PRO A 26 10.46 14.87 -2.57
N SER A 27 10.66 16.12 -2.14
CA SER A 27 11.64 16.47 -1.11
C SER A 27 11.32 15.92 0.29
N THR A 28 10.09 15.45 0.53
CA THR A 28 9.66 14.87 1.82
C THR A 28 9.74 13.35 1.85
N VAL A 29 10.24 12.71 0.79
CA VAL A 29 10.39 11.26 0.69
C VAL A 29 11.84 10.86 0.90
N LEU A 30 12.11 9.99 1.86
CA LEU A 30 13.39 9.32 2.04
C LEU A 30 13.33 7.94 1.39
N VAL A 31 14.31 7.59 0.58
CA VAL A 31 14.40 6.29 -0.08
C VAL A 31 15.56 5.53 0.51
N VAL A 32 15.30 4.32 0.99
CA VAL A 32 16.27 3.49 1.70
C VAL A 32 16.64 2.29 0.85
N ALA A 33 17.94 2.07 0.63
CA ALA A 33 18.46 0.90 -0.07
C ALA A 33 19.59 0.23 0.70
N ASN A 34 19.78 -1.07 0.44
CA ASN A 34 20.92 -1.80 0.97
C ASN A 34 22.18 -1.52 0.13
N ALA A 35 23.19 -0.92 0.75
CA ALA A 35 24.49 -0.62 0.15
C ALA A 35 25.22 -1.88 -0.37
N ASN A 36 24.93 -3.05 0.19
CA ASN A 36 25.56 -4.31 -0.19
C ASN A 36 24.80 -5.07 -1.29
N ASN A 37 23.70 -4.51 -1.81
CA ASN A 37 22.88 -5.16 -2.83
C ASN A 37 22.67 -4.25 -4.05
N ARG A 38 23.28 -4.63 -5.17
CA ARG A 38 23.22 -3.88 -6.43
C ARG A 38 21.78 -3.68 -6.94
N ALA A 39 20.91 -4.67 -6.79
CA ALA A 39 19.52 -4.59 -7.23
C ALA A 39 18.72 -3.59 -6.37
N SER A 40 18.96 -3.55 -5.06
CA SER A 40 18.38 -2.58 -4.13
C SER A 40 18.78 -1.15 -4.49
N ILE A 41 20.08 -0.90 -4.72
CA ILE A 41 20.59 0.42 -5.15
C ILE A 41 19.98 0.81 -6.49
N LYS A 42 19.97 -0.09 -7.47
CA LYS A 42 19.41 0.15 -8.80
C LYS A 42 17.92 0.55 -8.71
N LEU A 43 17.14 -0.12 -7.86
CA LEU A 43 15.73 0.21 -7.64
C LEU A 43 15.55 1.58 -6.98
N ALA A 44 16.37 1.91 -5.97
CA ALA A 44 16.32 3.23 -5.35
C ALA A 44 16.62 4.35 -6.33
N LEU A 45 17.70 4.23 -7.12
CA LEU A 45 18.05 5.22 -8.14
C LEU A 45 16.95 5.36 -9.20
N TYR A 46 16.33 4.25 -9.60
CA TYR A 46 15.19 4.26 -10.50
C TYR A 46 14.02 5.06 -9.92
N TYR A 47 13.64 4.77 -8.67
CA TYR A 47 12.53 5.45 -8.00
C TYR A 47 12.82 6.95 -7.77
N LEU A 48 14.06 7.29 -7.39
CA LEU A 48 14.52 8.67 -7.25
C LEU A 48 14.28 9.46 -8.53
N ASN A 49 14.77 8.91 -9.66
CA ASN A 49 14.64 9.54 -10.97
C ASN A 49 13.17 9.65 -11.39
N ALA A 50 12.41 8.55 -11.29
CA ALA A 50 11.00 8.50 -11.69
C ALA A 50 10.11 9.50 -10.91
N ARG A 51 10.46 9.80 -9.67
CA ARG A 51 9.68 10.69 -8.79
C ARG A 51 10.31 12.07 -8.57
N HIS A 52 11.45 12.35 -9.22
CA HIS A 52 12.21 13.59 -9.03
C HIS A 52 12.58 13.83 -7.56
N ILE A 53 12.90 12.77 -6.82
CA ILE A 53 13.31 12.84 -5.41
C ILE A 53 14.78 13.31 -5.36
N PRO A 54 15.13 14.31 -4.53
CA PRO A 54 16.51 14.77 -4.38
C PRO A 54 17.48 13.64 -4.02
N THR A 55 18.67 13.62 -4.60
CA THR A 55 19.69 12.58 -4.33
C THR A 55 20.13 12.53 -2.88
N GLN A 56 20.11 13.66 -2.17
CA GLN A 56 20.38 13.73 -0.72
C GLN A 56 19.36 12.94 0.13
N ASN A 57 18.19 12.62 -0.43
CA ASN A 57 17.17 11.81 0.22
C ASN A 57 17.36 10.30 0.00
N LEU A 58 18.49 9.88 -0.60
CA LEU A 58 18.90 8.49 -0.64
C LEU A 58 19.65 8.13 0.65
N CYS A 59 19.13 7.16 1.40
CA CYS A 59 19.78 6.56 2.55
C CYS A 59 20.28 5.16 2.19
N LEU A 60 21.61 5.00 2.16
CA LEU A 60 22.24 3.68 1.97
C LEU A 60 22.56 3.10 3.34
N ILE A 61 22.02 1.91 3.64
CA ILE A 61 22.29 1.18 4.88
C ILE A 61 23.10 -0.07 4.60
N ASN A 62 24.01 -0.40 5.51
CA ASN A 62 24.83 -1.61 5.41
C ASN A 62 24.06 -2.81 5.99
N TRP A 63 23.36 -3.55 5.13
CA TRP A 63 22.65 -4.76 5.52
C TRP A 63 23.29 -5.99 4.86
N GLN A 64 23.64 -7.01 5.64
CA GLN A 64 24.29 -8.23 5.14
C GLN A 64 23.30 -9.39 5.24
N ALA A 65 22.65 -9.73 4.13
CA ALA A 65 21.74 -10.87 4.06
C ALA A 65 21.56 -11.36 2.62
N ALA A 66 21.13 -12.62 2.48
CA ALA A 66 20.67 -13.16 1.21
C ALA A 66 19.48 -12.36 0.65
N ASP A 67 19.26 -12.42 -0.67
CA ASP A 67 18.21 -11.60 -1.31
C ASP A 67 16.83 -11.87 -0.70
N ASN A 68 16.50 -13.13 -0.43
CA ASN A 68 15.22 -13.59 0.14
C ASN A 68 15.17 -13.62 1.68
N ALA A 69 16.12 -12.98 2.37
CA ALA A 69 16.06 -12.86 3.82
C ALA A 69 14.98 -11.86 4.24
N ASP A 70 13.91 -12.38 4.84
CA ASP A 70 12.74 -11.58 5.24
C ASP A 70 12.72 -11.18 6.71
N THR A 71 13.70 -11.67 7.50
CA THR A 71 13.71 -11.49 8.96
C THR A 71 15.01 -10.90 9.49
N CYS A 72 14.93 -10.13 10.58
CA CYS A 72 16.07 -9.67 11.36
C CYS A 72 15.81 -9.82 12.87
N THR A 73 16.86 -9.79 13.69
CA THR A 73 16.72 -9.68 15.15
C THR A 73 16.41 -8.24 15.55
N LEU A 74 15.89 -8.03 16.75
CA LEU A 74 15.63 -6.67 17.25
C LEU A 74 16.91 -5.82 17.32
N SER A 75 18.03 -6.42 17.70
CA SER A 75 19.33 -5.75 17.75
C SER A 75 19.77 -5.29 16.36
N ALA A 76 19.70 -6.19 15.37
CA ALA A 76 20.06 -5.87 13.99
C ALA A 76 19.14 -4.82 13.37
N PHE A 77 17.83 -4.88 13.65
CA PHE A 77 16.89 -3.81 13.28
C PHE A 77 17.33 -2.47 13.86
N THR A 78 17.59 -2.42 15.16
CA THR A 78 17.91 -1.16 15.85
C THR A 78 19.20 -0.54 15.32
N GLN A 79 20.26 -1.35 15.23
CA GLN A 79 21.61 -0.86 14.93
C GLN A 79 21.85 -0.67 13.43
N SER A 80 21.39 -1.59 12.59
CA SER A 80 21.77 -1.63 11.17
C SER A 80 20.70 -1.04 10.24
N ILE A 81 19.47 -0.84 10.72
CA ILE A 81 18.35 -0.34 9.92
C ILE A 81 17.78 0.96 10.49
N ALA A 82 17.23 0.92 11.71
CA ALA A 82 16.48 2.04 12.27
C ALA A 82 17.38 3.26 12.57
N GLU A 83 18.49 3.06 13.28
CA GLU A 83 19.38 4.16 13.65
C GLU A 83 19.96 4.93 12.44
N PRO A 84 20.52 4.29 11.39
CA PRO A 84 21.02 5.05 10.23
C PRO A 84 19.91 5.79 9.48
N ILE A 85 18.69 5.24 9.41
CA ILE A 85 17.54 5.92 8.81
C ILE A 85 17.15 7.15 9.63
N TYR A 86 17.00 7.00 10.96
CA TYR A 86 16.63 8.13 11.82
C TYR A 86 17.73 9.19 11.91
N ALA A 87 19.01 8.80 11.84
CA ALA A 87 20.11 9.73 11.73
C ALA A 87 20.00 10.61 10.47
N GLN A 88 19.67 10.00 9.32
CA GLN A 88 19.42 10.75 8.09
C GLN A 88 18.22 11.70 8.21
N ILE A 89 17.13 11.25 8.83
CA ILE A 89 15.93 12.07 9.05
C ILE A 89 16.21 13.26 9.97
N ARG A 90 17.06 13.10 11.00
CA ARG A 90 17.47 14.24 11.86
C ARG A 90 18.16 15.35 11.06
N ASN A 91 18.86 15.02 9.98
CA ASN A 91 19.49 15.98 9.08
C ASN A 91 18.53 16.49 7.97
N LEU A 92 17.39 15.83 7.78
CA LEU A 92 16.36 16.15 6.78
C LEU A 92 14.99 16.23 7.48
N PRO A 93 14.74 17.22 8.35
CA PRO A 93 13.53 17.27 9.19
C PRO A 93 12.23 17.43 8.39
N GLN A 94 12.31 17.69 7.09
CA GLN A 94 11.17 17.72 6.17
C GLN A 94 10.66 16.33 5.75
N ILE A 95 11.37 15.24 6.06
CA ILE A 95 10.97 13.89 5.65
C ILE A 95 9.67 13.49 6.36
N ASP A 96 8.66 13.18 5.54
CA ASP A 96 7.35 12.69 5.96
C ASP A 96 7.16 11.21 5.62
N TYR A 97 7.83 10.71 4.58
CA TYR A 97 7.64 9.37 4.02
C TYR A 97 8.98 8.61 3.95
N ILE A 98 8.94 7.30 4.21
CA ILE A 98 10.06 6.38 4.04
C ILE A 98 9.67 5.31 3.03
N VAL A 99 10.49 5.13 2.00
CA VAL A 99 10.32 4.08 0.98
C VAL A 99 11.48 3.10 1.11
N LEU A 100 11.18 1.87 1.51
CA LEU A 100 12.13 0.78 1.61
C LEU A 100 12.25 0.07 0.26
N CYS A 101 13.45 -0.02 -0.30
CA CYS A 101 13.68 -0.85 -1.49
C CYS A 101 13.88 -2.33 -1.12
N ARG A 102 13.69 -3.21 -2.10
CA ARG A 102 13.98 -4.66 -2.04
C ARG A 102 15.28 -4.96 -1.28
N ASN A 103 15.33 -6.15 -0.69
CA ASN A 103 16.46 -6.70 0.08
C ASN A 103 16.62 -6.11 1.49
N LEU A 104 15.52 -5.60 2.07
CA LEU A 104 15.41 -5.25 3.48
C LEU A 104 14.42 -6.17 4.20
N PRO A 105 14.67 -6.61 5.44
CA PRO A 105 13.76 -7.52 6.15
C PRO A 105 12.38 -6.87 6.32
N SER A 106 11.33 -7.68 6.30
CA SER A 106 9.95 -7.24 6.58
C SER A 106 9.53 -7.54 8.02
N LYS A 107 10.16 -8.53 8.66
CA LYS A 107 9.81 -9.00 10.02
C LYS A 107 10.97 -8.86 11.00
N ILE A 108 10.63 -8.46 12.23
CA ILE A 108 11.53 -8.52 13.38
C ILE A 108 11.19 -9.80 14.14
N GLN A 109 12.15 -10.72 14.29
CA GLN A 109 11.91 -12.05 14.87
C GLN A 109 11.44 -11.96 16.32
N ASP A 110 12.04 -11.07 17.08
CA ASP A 110 11.85 -10.93 18.53
C ASP A 110 10.73 -9.94 18.90
N ALA A 111 9.87 -9.58 17.94
CA ALA A 111 8.80 -8.62 18.13
C ALA A 111 7.49 -9.03 17.42
N THR A 112 6.38 -8.41 17.83
CA THR A 112 5.04 -8.65 17.27
C THR A 112 4.70 -7.70 16.11
N CYS A 113 5.70 -7.04 15.54
CA CYS A 113 5.54 -5.99 14.54
C CYS A 113 6.46 -6.21 13.33
N SER A 114 6.09 -5.62 12.19
CA SER A 114 6.95 -5.57 11.01
C SER A 114 8.01 -4.49 11.15
N VAL A 115 9.10 -4.60 10.38
CA VAL A 115 10.12 -3.55 10.24
C VAL A 115 9.48 -2.22 9.86
N ASP A 116 8.54 -2.26 8.92
CA ASP A 116 7.78 -1.10 8.43
C ASP A 116 7.00 -0.39 9.53
N SER A 117 6.23 -1.14 10.32
CA SER A 117 5.47 -0.58 11.43
C SER A 117 6.39 -0.05 12.53
N ALA A 118 7.50 -0.73 12.82
CA ALA A 118 8.47 -0.29 13.80
C ALA A 118 9.19 1.01 13.37
N LEU A 119 9.47 1.16 12.07
CA LEU A 119 9.98 2.41 11.49
C LEU A 119 8.94 3.53 11.58
N ALA A 120 7.69 3.24 11.23
CA ALA A 120 6.61 4.22 11.29
C ALA A 120 6.40 4.74 12.72
N SER A 121 6.41 3.85 13.73
CA SER A 121 6.12 4.20 15.12
C SER A 121 7.33 4.60 15.97
N HIS A 122 8.52 4.67 15.39
CA HIS A 122 9.78 4.98 16.09
C HIS A 122 10.09 3.97 17.21
N GLY A 123 9.85 2.68 16.93
CA GLY A 123 10.09 1.58 17.86
C GLY A 123 9.03 0.49 17.78
N ILE A 124 9.22 -0.57 18.56
CA ILE A 124 8.40 -1.81 18.50
C ILE A 124 7.18 -1.80 19.42
N LYS A 125 7.00 -0.75 20.24
CA LYS A 125 5.88 -0.68 21.18
C LYS A 125 4.60 -0.43 20.40
N LYS A 126 3.62 -1.33 20.54
CA LYS A 126 2.29 -1.15 19.97
C LYS A 126 1.68 0.18 20.43
N ARG A 127 1.15 0.93 19.46
CA ARG A 127 0.52 2.24 19.66
C ARG A 127 -0.70 2.36 18.74
N SER A 128 -1.66 3.19 19.13
CA SER A 128 -2.74 3.60 18.23
C SER A 128 -2.13 4.42 17.09
N ASN A 129 -2.59 4.21 15.86
CA ASN A 129 -2.13 5.00 14.72
C ASN A 129 -2.66 6.45 14.85
N PRO A 130 -1.79 7.45 15.09
CA PRO A 130 -2.23 8.83 15.29
C PRO A 130 -2.77 9.50 14.02
N TYR A 131 -2.53 8.90 12.84
CA TYR A 131 -3.05 9.36 11.56
C TYR A 131 -4.31 8.60 11.10
N TYR A 132 -4.82 7.65 11.89
CA TYR A 132 -6.04 6.94 11.52
C TYR A 132 -7.22 7.92 11.41
N LEU A 133 -7.91 7.90 10.26
CA LEU A 133 -8.95 8.88 9.88
C LEU A 133 -8.47 10.35 9.88
N GLY A 134 -7.16 10.55 9.74
CA GLY A 134 -6.56 11.87 9.59
C GLY A 134 -6.89 12.54 8.25
N SER A 135 -6.70 13.85 8.21
CA SER A 135 -6.94 14.65 7.00
C SER A 135 -5.86 14.44 5.93
N PRO A 136 -6.19 14.57 4.64
CA PRO A 136 -5.20 14.59 3.57
C PRO A 136 -4.10 15.63 3.82
N GLY A 137 -2.90 15.37 3.30
CA GLY A 137 -1.74 16.24 3.53
C GLY A 137 -0.91 15.84 4.75
N PHE A 138 -0.75 14.54 5.01
CA PHE A 138 0.08 14.01 6.10
C PHE A 138 1.42 14.75 6.23
N ARG A 139 1.77 15.12 7.47
CA ARG A 139 3.06 15.68 7.88
C ARG A 139 3.55 14.97 9.13
N SER A 140 4.78 14.46 9.11
CA SER A 140 5.37 13.69 10.19
C SER A 140 5.36 14.44 11.52
N LYS A 141 5.71 15.73 11.49
CA LYS A 141 5.74 16.60 12.68
C LYS A 141 4.40 16.73 13.42
N ASN A 142 3.28 16.55 12.72
CA ASN A 142 1.95 16.69 13.31
C ASN A 142 1.54 15.43 14.08
N TYR A 143 2.11 14.28 13.71
CA TYR A 143 1.69 12.97 14.20
C TYR A 143 2.81 12.21 14.94
N GLY A 144 4.05 12.71 14.92
CA GLY A 144 5.19 12.06 15.57
C GLY A 144 5.54 10.69 14.97
N MET A 145 5.32 10.53 13.66
CA MET A 145 5.54 9.27 12.92
C MET A 145 5.94 9.57 11.47
N GLN A 146 6.49 8.61 10.74
CA GLN A 146 6.52 8.65 9.26
C GLN A 146 5.55 7.64 8.68
N LEU A 147 5.08 7.89 7.44
CA LEU A 147 4.43 6.85 6.65
C LEU A 147 5.49 6.03 5.92
N VAL A 148 5.43 4.71 6.07
CA VAL A 148 6.43 3.78 5.55
C VAL A 148 5.78 2.88 4.51
N THR A 149 6.44 2.69 3.37
CA THR A 149 6.04 1.75 2.32
C THR A 149 7.26 1.07 1.70
N ARG A 150 7.03 0.08 0.84
CA ARG A 150 8.06 -0.79 0.26
C ARG A 150 7.91 -0.90 -1.25
N LEU A 151 9.04 -0.96 -1.93
CA LEU A 151 9.15 -1.40 -3.32
C LEU A 151 9.83 -2.77 -3.33
N ASP A 152 9.04 -3.83 -3.43
CA ASP A 152 9.48 -5.21 -3.36
C ASP A 152 8.52 -6.10 -4.17
N GLY A 153 8.84 -7.38 -4.34
CA GLY A 153 8.07 -8.33 -5.15
C GLY A 153 8.90 -9.57 -5.45
N TRP A 154 8.38 -10.56 -6.17
CA TRP A 154 9.14 -11.80 -6.43
C TRP A 154 10.48 -11.51 -7.13
N SER A 155 10.48 -10.57 -8.06
CA SER A 155 11.66 -10.15 -8.83
C SER A 155 11.95 -8.65 -8.71
N TRP A 156 13.10 -8.23 -9.23
CA TRP A 156 13.41 -6.82 -9.36
C TRP A 156 12.46 -6.13 -10.35
N GLU A 157 12.05 -6.86 -11.39
CA GLU A 157 11.09 -6.41 -12.39
C GLU A 157 9.72 -6.13 -11.77
N ASP A 158 9.24 -6.98 -10.87
CA ASP A 158 7.99 -6.77 -10.14
C ASP A 158 8.07 -5.50 -9.26
N ALA A 159 9.17 -5.33 -8.52
CA ALA A 159 9.37 -4.14 -7.68
C ALA A 159 9.48 -2.84 -8.50
N ARG A 160 10.09 -2.90 -9.70
CA ARG A 160 10.11 -1.78 -10.65
C ARG A 160 8.71 -1.51 -11.21
N ALA A 161 7.95 -2.55 -11.53
CA ALA A 161 6.61 -2.43 -12.11
C ALA A 161 5.65 -1.66 -11.21
N LEU A 162 5.77 -1.77 -9.87
CA LEU A 162 5.04 -0.92 -8.92
C LEU A 162 5.21 0.58 -9.22
N VAL A 163 6.44 1.00 -9.54
CA VAL A 163 6.76 2.40 -9.85
C VAL A 163 6.16 2.79 -11.20
N ASP A 164 6.33 1.95 -12.21
CA ASP A 164 5.87 2.21 -13.58
C ASP A 164 4.35 2.29 -13.66
N HIS A 165 3.67 1.31 -13.06
CA HIS A 165 2.22 1.25 -13.03
C HIS A 165 1.63 2.44 -12.29
N ALA A 166 2.31 2.94 -11.25
CA ALA A 166 1.88 4.15 -10.56
C ALA A 166 2.05 5.44 -11.38
N GLN A 167 3.04 5.50 -12.29
CA GLN A 167 3.19 6.64 -13.21
C GLN A 167 2.18 6.59 -14.37
N GLN A 168 1.76 5.37 -14.74
CA GLN A 168 0.77 5.13 -15.79
C GLN A 168 -0.67 5.05 -15.25
N ALA A 169 -0.85 5.38 -13.96
CA ALA A 169 -2.14 5.29 -13.29
C ALA A 169 -3.19 6.12 -14.02
N ARG A 170 -4.35 5.50 -14.23
CA ARG A 170 -5.51 6.11 -14.85
C ARG A 170 -6.72 5.99 -13.93
N ARG A 171 -7.78 6.73 -14.25
CA ARG A 171 -9.04 6.59 -13.54
C ARG A 171 -9.55 5.14 -13.69
N GLY A 172 -9.70 4.45 -12.56
CA GLY A 172 -10.24 3.09 -12.53
C GLY A 172 -11.72 3.04 -12.88
N ASN A 173 -12.16 1.94 -13.48
CA ASN A 173 -13.55 1.70 -13.87
C ASN A 173 -14.05 0.30 -13.48
N PHE A 174 -13.20 -0.59 -12.97
CA PHE A 174 -13.61 -1.92 -12.54
C PHE A 174 -12.97 -2.32 -11.20
N PHE A 175 -13.75 -2.15 -10.14
CA PHE A 175 -13.40 -2.59 -8.79
C PHE A 175 -14.14 -3.88 -8.46
N PHE A 176 -13.44 -4.87 -7.90
CA PHE A 176 -14.01 -6.17 -7.59
C PHE A 176 -13.76 -6.53 -6.12
N LEU A 177 -14.83 -6.77 -5.37
CA LEU A 177 -14.77 -7.15 -3.97
C LEU A 177 -15.38 -8.54 -3.79
N ASP A 178 -14.57 -9.50 -3.38
CA ASP A 178 -14.96 -10.91 -3.25
C ASP A 178 -15.23 -11.25 -1.78
N ARG A 179 -16.52 -11.47 -1.46
CA ARG A 179 -16.97 -11.82 -0.12
C ARG A 179 -17.04 -13.34 0.05
N ASP A 180 -16.86 -13.77 1.29
CA ASP A 180 -17.12 -15.14 1.71
C ASP A 180 -18.32 -15.18 2.67
N PRO A 181 -19.53 -15.61 2.25
CA PRO A 181 -20.71 -15.65 3.13
C PRO A 181 -20.54 -16.53 4.37
N THR A 182 -19.61 -17.49 4.38
CA THR A 182 -19.35 -18.31 5.59
C THR A 182 -18.82 -17.48 6.75
N LYS A 183 -18.26 -16.30 6.46
CA LYS A 183 -17.69 -15.37 7.44
C LYS A 183 -18.74 -14.54 8.16
N ASP A 184 -19.98 -14.53 7.67
CA ASP A 184 -21.08 -13.72 8.25
C ASP A 184 -21.53 -14.23 9.63
N GLN A 185 -21.23 -15.49 9.98
CA GLN A 185 -21.64 -16.07 11.26
C GLN A 185 -20.79 -15.61 12.45
N ARG A 186 -19.60 -15.04 12.21
CA ARG A 186 -18.71 -14.56 13.27
C ARG A 186 -18.69 -13.05 13.24
N MET A 187 -19.22 -12.41 14.29
CA MET A 187 -19.40 -10.95 14.36
C MET A 187 -18.16 -10.14 13.92
N GLY A 188 -16.96 -10.52 14.36
CA GLY A 188 -15.72 -9.83 13.96
C GLY A 188 -15.31 -10.03 12.50
N TYR A 189 -15.75 -11.10 11.85
CA TYR A 189 -15.49 -11.39 10.44
C TYR A 189 -16.58 -10.87 9.51
N ALA A 190 -17.84 -10.93 9.95
CA ALA A 190 -18.98 -10.34 9.26
C ALA A 190 -18.76 -8.84 8.96
N GLY A 191 -18.08 -8.13 9.87
CA GLY A 191 -17.70 -6.74 9.68
C GLY A 191 -16.89 -6.47 8.39
N TYR A 192 -16.07 -7.41 7.94
CA TYR A 192 -15.31 -7.24 6.70
C TYR A 192 -16.20 -7.41 5.46
N ASN A 193 -17.12 -8.38 5.45
CA ASN A 193 -18.10 -8.53 4.37
C ASN A 193 -19.03 -7.31 4.26
N ILE A 194 -19.44 -6.76 5.40
CA ILE A 194 -20.19 -5.49 5.48
C ILE A 194 -19.33 -4.33 4.95
N GLY A 195 -18.05 -4.30 5.33
CA GLY A 195 -17.08 -3.32 4.88
C GLY A 195 -16.89 -3.32 3.37
N MET A 196 -16.81 -4.51 2.74
CA MET A 196 -16.75 -4.65 1.28
C MET A 196 -18.00 -4.06 0.61
N GLN A 197 -19.20 -4.36 1.11
CA GLN A 197 -20.43 -3.77 0.56
C GLN A 197 -20.46 -2.24 0.75
N SER A 198 -20.00 -1.74 1.89
CA SER A 198 -19.93 -0.31 2.17
C SER A 198 -18.92 0.41 1.27
N ALA A 199 -17.76 -0.21 1.02
CA ALA A 199 -16.74 0.29 0.11
C ALA A 199 -17.26 0.36 -1.34
N ALA A 200 -17.98 -0.67 -1.80
CA ALA A 200 -18.61 -0.66 -3.12
C ALA A 200 -19.62 0.48 -3.27
N ASN A 201 -20.44 0.73 -2.24
CA ASN A 201 -21.40 1.82 -2.24
C ASN A 201 -20.69 3.20 -2.29
N LEU A 202 -19.58 3.34 -1.56
CA LEU A 202 -18.77 4.57 -1.56
C LEU A 202 -18.11 4.80 -2.93
N LEU A 203 -17.53 3.75 -3.52
CA LEU A 203 -16.97 3.81 -4.87
C LEU A 203 -18.04 4.25 -5.88
N PHE A 204 -19.23 3.62 -5.85
CA PHE A 204 -20.34 3.99 -6.72
C PHE A 204 -20.77 5.45 -6.53
N PHE A 205 -20.87 5.92 -5.28
CA PHE A 205 -21.19 7.31 -4.97
C PHE A 205 -20.21 8.31 -5.59
N TYR A 206 -18.91 7.96 -5.64
CA TYR A 206 -17.88 8.77 -6.31
C TYR A 206 -17.71 8.45 -7.80
N GLY A 207 -18.63 7.68 -8.39
CA GLY A 207 -18.65 7.37 -9.82
C GLY A 207 -17.68 6.26 -10.25
N PHE A 208 -17.16 5.46 -9.33
CA PHE A 208 -16.32 4.29 -9.61
C PHE A 208 -17.18 3.01 -9.58
N PRO A 209 -17.42 2.36 -10.72
CA PRO A 209 -18.18 1.12 -10.75
C PRO A 209 -17.48 0.02 -9.96
N ALA A 210 -18.23 -0.64 -9.08
CA ALA A 210 -17.74 -1.74 -8.25
C ALA A 210 -18.70 -2.93 -8.30
N VAL A 211 -18.13 -4.13 -8.38
CA VAL A 211 -18.85 -5.40 -8.28
C VAL A 211 -18.51 -6.04 -6.95
N VAL A 212 -19.55 -6.50 -6.25
CA VAL A 212 -19.40 -7.32 -5.05
C VAL A 212 -19.86 -8.73 -5.40
N GLU A 213 -18.93 -9.68 -5.39
CA GLU A 213 -19.24 -11.11 -5.46
C GLU A 213 -19.76 -11.55 -4.08
N LYS A 214 -20.94 -12.17 -4.06
CA LYS A 214 -21.72 -12.45 -2.84
C LYS A 214 -22.00 -13.94 -2.66
N THR A 215 -21.65 -14.76 -3.65
CA THR A 215 -21.85 -16.20 -3.60
C THR A 215 -20.73 -16.88 -2.82
N MET A 216 -20.78 -18.20 -2.73
CA MET A 216 -19.71 -19.01 -2.15
C MET A 216 -18.54 -19.24 -3.13
N SER A 217 -18.57 -18.64 -4.31
CA SER A 217 -17.56 -18.87 -5.34
C SER A 217 -16.40 -17.89 -5.18
N PHE A 218 -15.18 -18.38 -5.09
CA PHE A 218 -13.98 -17.55 -5.25
C PHE A 218 -13.77 -17.24 -6.74
N VAL A 219 -13.98 -16.00 -7.18
CA VAL A 219 -14.05 -15.65 -8.61
C VAL A 219 -12.82 -14.85 -9.04
N ALA A 220 -12.25 -15.21 -10.20
CA ALA A 220 -11.27 -14.39 -10.89
C ALA A 220 -11.92 -13.77 -12.13
N PRO A 221 -12.20 -12.46 -12.13
CA PRO A 221 -12.66 -11.78 -13.33
C PRO A 221 -11.66 -11.90 -14.48
N THR A 222 -12.15 -12.03 -15.71
CA THR A 222 -11.32 -12.18 -16.91
C THR A 222 -10.74 -10.87 -17.42
N GLN A 223 -11.34 -9.74 -17.04
CA GLN A 223 -10.87 -8.39 -17.39
C GLN A 223 -9.94 -7.85 -16.29
N PRO A 224 -8.92 -7.03 -16.65
CA PRO A 224 -8.04 -6.41 -15.66
C PRO A 224 -8.80 -5.55 -14.64
N LEU A 225 -8.39 -5.65 -13.38
CA LEU A 225 -8.98 -4.94 -12.24
C LEU A 225 -8.29 -3.60 -11.99
N ASP A 226 -9.07 -2.58 -11.64
CA ASP A 226 -8.57 -1.30 -11.11
C ASP A 226 -8.63 -1.24 -9.58
N GLY A 227 -9.36 -2.17 -8.95
CA GLY A 227 -9.26 -2.43 -7.53
C GLY A 227 -9.72 -3.83 -7.15
N TYR A 228 -9.10 -4.43 -6.14
CA TYR A 228 -9.42 -5.77 -5.67
C TYR A 228 -9.39 -5.87 -4.15
N TYR A 229 -10.39 -6.53 -3.58
CA TYR A 229 -10.38 -6.85 -2.15
C TYR A 229 -11.04 -8.21 -1.92
N SER A 230 -10.41 -9.10 -1.15
CA SER A 230 -10.98 -10.43 -0.89
C SER A 230 -10.53 -11.03 0.43
N TRP A 231 -11.07 -12.20 0.76
CA TRP A 231 -10.55 -13.03 1.84
C TRP A 231 -9.25 -13.76 1.48
N GLY A 232 -8.81 -13.73 0.21
CA GLY A 232 -7.65 -14.50 -0.25
C GLY A 232 -7.75 -15.96 0.18
N SER A 233 -6.66 -16.56 0.63
CA SER A 233 -6.67 -17.95 1.13
C SER A 233 -7.39 -18.17 2.46
N ASN A 234 -7.95 -17.12 3.09
CA ASN A 234 -8.88 -17.27 4.21
C ASN A 234 -10.34 -17.45 3.74
N ASP A 235 -10.61 -17.33 2.43
CA ASP A 235 -11.88 -17.71 1.83
C ASP A 235 -12.11 -19.22 1.95
N SER A 236 -13.31 -19.62 2.35
CA SER A 236 -13.71 -21.02 2.50
C SER A 236 -13.69 -21.82 1.20
N HIS A 237 -13.74 -21.14 0.05
CA HIS A 237 -13.73 -21.70 -1.29
C HIS A 237 -12.55 -21.18 -2.13
N PHE A 238 -11.46 -20.76 -1.47
CA PHE A 238 -10.27 -20.26 -2.14
C PHE A 238 -9.75 -21.23 -3.22
N VAL A 239 -9.45 -20.69 -4.40
CA VAL A 239 -8.84 -21.45 -5.50
C VAL A 239 -7.56 -20.74 -5.95
N ALA A 240 -6.41 -21.34 -5.66
CA ALA A 240 -5.09 -20.75 -5.94
C ALA A 240 -4.89 -20.42 -7.43
N THR A 241 -5.39 -21.25 -8.35
CA THR A 241 -5.28 -21.00 -9.79
C THR A 241 -6.12 -19.80 -10.23
N ARG A 242 -7.27 -19.54 -9.60
CA ARG A 242 -8.09 -18.35 -9.86
C ARG A 242 -7.40 -17.10 -9.33
N PHE A 243 -6.89 -17.15 -8.10
CA PHE A 243 -6.11 -16.04 -7.54
C PHE A 243 -4.89 -15.69 -8.40
N GLY A 244 -4.17 -16.69 -8.89
CA GLY A 244 -3.06 -16.52 -9.82
C GLY A 244 -3.45 -16.00 -11.22
N ALA A 245 -4.72 -16.11 -11.61
CA ALA A 245 -5.24 -15.62 -12.88
C ALA A 245 -5.68 -14.15 -12.85
N LEU A 246 -5.79 -13.53 -11.66
CA LEU A 246 -6.12 -12.11 -11.53
C LEU A 246 -5.11 -11.26 -12.32
N ARG A 247 -5.59 -10.20 -12.96
CA ARG A 247 -4.76 -9.22 -13.69
C ARG A 247 -5.20 -7.82 -13.32
N PHE A 248 -4.28 -6.87 -13.40
CA PHE A 248 -4.50 -5.51 -12.91
C PHE A 248 -4.14 -4.46 -13.96
N SER A 249 -4.90 -3.37 -13.98
CA SER A 249 -4.57 -2.17 -14.74
C SER A 249 -3.48 -1.35 -14.02
N PRO A 250 -2.71 -0.50 -14.73
CA PRO A 250 -1.88 0.50 -14.10
C PRO A 250 -2.68 1.44 -13.18
N GLY A 251 -2.18 1.64 -11.96
CA GLY A 251 -2.86 2.38 -10.89
C GLY A 251 -3.80 1.55 -10.01
N ALA A 252 -3.94 0.25 -10.27
CA ALA A 252 -4.82 -0.61 -9.49
C ALA A 252 -4.33 -0.81 -8.06
N LEU A 253 -5.29 -0.87 -7.13
CA LEU A 253 -5.04 -1.14 -5.71
C LEU A 253 -5.60 -2.51 -5.30
N ALA A 254 -4.86 -3.30 -4.54
CA ALA A 254 -5.38 -4.57 -4.04
C ALA A 254 -4.98 -4.89 -2.61
N GLU A 255 -5.87 -5.55 -1.89
CA GLU A 255 -5.57 -6.13 -0.57
C GLU A 255 -6.37 -7.41 -0.33
N THR A 256 -5.90 -8.22 0.62
CA THR A 256 -6.54 -9.45 1.05
C THR A 256 -6.61 -9.51 2.58
N LEU A 257 -7.65 -10.13 3.13
CA LEU A 257 -7.81 -10.34 4.57
C LEU A 257 -6.97 -11.54 5.05
N VAL A 258 -5.66 -11.45 4.85
CA VAL A 258 -4.73 -12.57 4.97
C VAL A 258 -3.55 -12.13 5.83
N SER A 259 -3.59 -12.51 7.11
CA SER A 259 -2.44 -12.30 8.00
C SER A 259 -1.18 -12.88 7.38
N THR A 260 -0.04 -12.20 7.52
CA THR A 260 1.24 -12.65 6.98
C THR A 260 1.31 -12.82 5.45
N SER A 261 0.41 -12.19 4.68
CA SER A 261 0.41 -12.22 3.20
C SER A 261 1.70 -11.72 2.52
N ALA A 262 2.54 -10.99 3.25
CA ALA A 262 3.88 -10.56 2.82
C ALA A 262 4.97 -11.62 3.05
N MET A 263 4.63 -12.83 3.50
CA MET A 263 5.56 -13.96 3.52
C MET A 263 5.98 -14.32 2.09
N PHE A 264 7.22 -14.78 1.89
CA PHE A 264 7.76 -15.09 0.57
C PHE A 264 7.68 -13.89 -0.40
N LEU A 265 8.04 -12.69 0.08
CA LEU A 265 7.90 -11.49 -0.73
C LEU A 265 8.75 -11.52 -2.01
N ARG A 266 9.88 -12.23 -1.96
CA ARG A 266 10.92 -12.26 -3.02
C ARG A 266 11.07 -13.60 -3.74
N GLN A 267 10.10 -14.48 -3.57
CA GLN A 267 10.04 -15.75 -4.30
C GLN A 267 8.61 -16.28 -4.24
N PRO A 268 8.12 -17.00 -5.26
CA PRO A 268 6.87 -17.75 -5.11
C PRO A 268 6.99 -18.72 -3.92
N GLY A 269 6.02 -18.68 -3.00
CA GLY A 269 5.90 -19.73 -2.00
C GLY A 269 5.48 -21.07 -2.61
N PRO A 270 5.40 -22.14 -1.80
CA PRO A 270 4.93 -23.45 -2.27
C PRO A 270 3.49 -23.40 -2.80
N THR A 271 3.08 -24.39 -3.58
CA THR A 271 1.76 -24.44 -4.24
C THR A 271 0.57 -24.43 -3.27
N ASN A 272 0.78 -24.89 -2.04
CA ASN A 272 -0.20 -24.87 -0.94
C ASN A 272 0.00 -23.67 0.00
N ALA A 273 0.82 -22.70 -0.36
CA ALA A 273 1.03 -21.51 0.43
C ALA A 273 -0.25 -20.67 0.52
N GLN A 274 -0.28 -19.87 1.58
CA GLN A 274 -1.22 -18.77 1.72
C GLN A 274 -1.16 -17.84 0.49
N SER A 275 -2.28 -17.20 0.14
CA SER A 275 -2.29 -16.23 -0.96
C SER A 275 -1.34 -15.07 -0.66
N GLN A 276 -0.37 -14.84 -1.53
CA GLN A 276 0.72 -13.86 -1.30
C GLN A 276 0.40 -12.53 -1.95
N ILE A 277 0.69 -11.43 -1.26
CA ILE A 277 0.59 -10.09 -1.85
C ILE A 277 1.57 -9.94 -3.02
N ALA A 278 2.74 -10.58 -2.93
CA ALA A 278 3.75 -10.62 -3.98
C ALA A 278 3.23 -11.22 -5.30
N GLN A 279 2.28 -12.16 -5.23
CA GLN A 279 1.63 -12.70 -6.41
C GLN A 279 0.71 -11.67 -7.08
N LEU A 280 0.04 -10.80 -6.31
CA LEU A 280 -0.75 -9.71 -6.88
C LEU A 280 0.15 -8.67 -7.54
N ILE A 281 1.32 -8.38 -6.95
CA ILE A 281 2.36 -7.53 -7.54
C ILE A 281 2.82 -8.12 -8.87
N HIS A 282 3.16 -9.40 -8.88
CA HIS A 282 3.55 -10.11 -10.10
C HIS A 282 2.45 -10.09 -11.18
N ASN A 283 1.18 -10.11 -10.75
CA ASN A 283 0.02 -10.02 -11.63
C ASN A 283 -0.31 -8.59 -12.09
N GLY A 284 0.46 -7.59 -11.64
CA GLY A 284 0.45 -6.22 -12.13
C GLY A 284 -0.20 -5.18 -11.20
N VAL A 285 -0.54 -5.52 -9.95
CA VAL A 285 -1.09 -4.50 -9.04
C VAL A 285 -0.06 -3.40 -8.77
N THR A 286 -0.53 -2.18 -8.52
CA THR A 286 0.33 -1.01 -8.30
C THR A 286 0.62 -0.75 -6.82
N GLY A 287 -0.28 -1.19 -5.93
CA GLY A 287 -0.13 -1.07 -4.48
C GLY A 287 -1.32 -1.59 -3.72
#